data_AF-A0ABD3XSB6-F1
#
_entry.id   AF-A0ABD3XSB6-F1
#
_cell.length_a   1.000
_cell.length_b   1.000
_cell.length_c   1.000
_cell.angle_alpha   90.00
_cell.angle_beta   90.00
_cell.angle_gamma   90.00
#
_symmetry.space_group_name_H-M   'P 1'
#
loop_
_entity.id
_entity.type
_entity.pdbx_description
1 polymer ?
#
loop_
_entity_poly.entity_id
_entity_poly.type
_entity_poly.pdbx_seq_one_letter_code
_entity_poly.pdbx_strand_id
1 'polypeptide(L)' 'MDNLDMSKLPQLQNDDTVLKVVKEMVTSKKKYEWSDISHYCPEIKYYWKQVDSFVVEDDILYRKWESDDGMTVTKQI' A
#
# COMPACT_ATOMS: atom_id res chain seq x y z
N MET A 1 9.35 -4.49 21.75
CA MET A 1 8.58 -4.07 20.57
C MET A 1 8.00 -2.73 20.97
N ASP A 2 8.59 -1.64 20.52
CA ASP A 2 8.04 -0.31 20.81
C ASP A 2 6.58 -0.30 20.37
N ASN A 3 5.67 0.06 21.27
CA ASN A 3 4.26 0.27 20.94
C ASN A 3 4.21 1.45 19.99
N LEU A 4 4.30 1.16 18.68
CA LEU A 4 4.11 2.14 17.65
C LEU A 4 2.72 2.73 17.85
N ASP A 5 2.69 4.02 18.17
CA ASP A 5 1.44 4.75 18.31
C ASP A 5 0.75 4.76 16.95
N MET A 6 -0.31 3.95 16.84
CA MET A 6 -1.10 3.78 15.63
C MET A 6 -1.59 5.12 15.07
N SER A 7 -1.78 6.14 15.91
CA SER A 7 -2.20 7.48 15.48
C SER A 7 -1.14 8.21 14.63
N LYS A 8 0.14 7.80 14.73
CA LYS A 8 1.24 8.39 13.96
C LYS A 8 1.46 7.72 12.61
N LEU A 9 0.89 6.54 12.39
CA LEU A 9 1.08 5.77 11.15
C LEU A 9 0.67 6.52 9.89
N PRO A 10 -0.48 7.23 9.82
CA PRO A 10 -0.83 8.01 8.65
C PRO A 10 0.27 9.02 8.28
N GLN A 11 0.78 9.74 9.28
CA GLN A 11 1.85 10.71 9.10
C GLN A 11 3.15 10.05 8.63
N LEU A 12 3.56 8.97 9.29
CA LEU A 12 4.79 8.23 8.93
C LEU A 12 4.74 7.70 7.50
N GLN A 13 3.60 7.17 7.06
CA GLN A 13 3.42 6.70 5.68
C GLN A 13 3.34 7.85 4.67
N ASN A 14 2.81 9.01 5.06
CA ASN A 14 2.79 10.20 4.22
C ASN A 14 4.18 10.84 4.04
N ASP A 15 5.05 10.68 5.05
CA ASP A 15 6.43 11.16 5.01
C ASP A 15 7.34 10.23 4.17
N ASP A 16 6.97 8.95 4.02
CA ASP A 16 7.63 8.03 3.09
C ASP A 16 7.11 8.24 1.65
N THR A 17 8.02 8.66 0.76
CA THR A 17 7.66 8.98 -0.63
C THR A 17 7.13 7.76 -1.40
N VAL A 18 7.67 6.56 -1.14
CA VAL A 18 7.23 5.33 -1.81
C VAL A 18 5.83 4.97 -1.32
N LEU A 19 5.61 4.94 0.00
CA LEU A 19 4.32 4.57 0.58
C LEU A 19 3.22 5.56 0.22
N LYS A 20 3.53 6.87 0.19
CA LYS A 20 2.59 7.90 -0.27
C LYS A 20 2.13 7.66 -1.70
N VAL A 21 3.05 7.39 -2.62
CA VAL A 21 2.72 7.13 -4.03
C VAL A 21 1.89 5.85 -4.17
N VAL A 22 2.23 4.78 -3.45
CA VAL A 22 1.46 3.53 -3.48
C VAL A 22 0.06 3.75 -2.91
N LYS A 23 -0.07 4.52 -1.82
CA LYS A 23 -1.36 4.90 -1.24
C LYS A 23 -2.23 5.63 -2.26
N GLU A 24 -1.68 6.63 -2.95
CA GLU A 24 -2.37 7.33 -4.02
C GLU A 24 -2.79 6.39 -5.16
N MET A 25 -1.96 5.43 -5.54
CA MET A 25 -2.31 4.42 -6.56
C MET A 25 -3.53 3.60 -6.14
N VAL A 26 -3.54 3.08 -4.91
CA VAL A 26 -4.64 2.28 -4.36
C VAL A 26 -5.92 3.11 -4.22
N THR A 27 -5.82 4.35 -3.72
CA THR A 27 -6.99 5.24 -3.52
C THR A 27 -7.57 5.74 -4.83
N SER A 28 -6.73 6.07 -5.81
CA SER A 28 -7.18 6.70 -7.06
C SER A 28 -8.09 5.81 -7.90
N LYS A 29 -8.08 4.48 -7.68
CA LYS A 29 -8.76 3.47 -8.52
C LYS A 29 -8.50 3.64 -10.02
N LYS A 30 -7.49 4.45 -10.39
CA LYS A 30 -7.10 4.71 -11.76
C LYS A 30 -6.35 3.47 -12.22
N LYS A 31 -6.70 2.98 -13.40
CA LYS A 31 -5.88 1.98 -14.08
C LYS A 31 -4.62 2.68 -14.55
N TYR A 32 -3.52 2.49 -13.84
CA TYR A 32 -2.20 2.92 -14.28
C TYR A 32 -1.73 1.96 -15.37
N GLU A 33 -1.34 2.51 -16.52
CA GLU A 33 -0.72 1.73 -17.58
C GLU A 33 0.78 1.59 -17.31
N TRP A 34 1.42 0.59 -17.92
CA TRP A 34 2.86 0.36 -17.72
C TRP A 34 3.70 1.61 -18.04
N SER A 35 3.30 2.41 -19.04
CA SER A 35 3.96 3.67 -19.37
C SER A 35 3.95 4.67 -18.22
N ASP A 36 2.85 4.75 -17.47
CA ASP A 36 2.72 5.63 -16.30
C ASP A 36 3.70 5.22 -15.19
N ILE A 37 3.95 3.91 -15.07
CA ILE A 37 4.73 3.32 -13.97
C ILE A 37 6.22 3.16 -14.31
N SER A 38 6.56 3.06 -15.59
CA SER A 38 7.90 2.69 -16.07
C SER A 38 9.01 3.67 -15.66
N HIS A 39 8.67 4.92 -15.35
CA HIS A 39 9.60 5.96 -14.91
C HIS A 39 9.84 5.99 -13.39
N TYR A 40 9.01 5.32 -12.59
CA TYR A 40 9.18 5.27 -11.14
C TYR A 40 10.35 4.35 -10.73
N CYS A 41 10.79 4.50 -9.48
CA CYS A 41 11.84 3.69 -8.90
C CYS A 41 11.43 2.20 -8.78
N PRO A 42 12.39 1.27 -8.65
CA PRO A 42 12.13 -0.16 -8.54
C PRO A 42 11.15 -0.53 -7.42
N GLU A 43 11.20 0.17 -6.30
CA GLU A 43 10.37 -0.06 -5.12
C GLU A 43 8.89 0.20 -5.44
N ILE A 44 8.56 1.36 -6.05
CA ILE A 44 7.19 1.68 -6.46
C ILE A 44 6.68 0.68 -7.51
N LYS A 45 7.52 0.26 -8.46
CA LYS A 45 7.18 -0.77 -9.45
C LYS A 45 6.85 -2.12 -8.80
N TYR A 46 7.59 -2.49 -7.75
CA TYR A 46 7.36 -3.71 -6.99
C TYR A 46 6.00 -3.67 -6.28
N TYR A 47 5.66 -2.54 -5.65
CA TYR A 47 4.36 -2.35 -5.01
C TYR A 47 3.21 -2.30 -6.03
N TRP A 48 3.39 -1.63 -7.17
CA TRP A 48 2.38 -1.54 -8.23
C TRP A 48 1.97 -2.92 -8.76
N LYS A 49 2.92 -3.85 -8.94
CA LYS A 49 2.63 -5.24 -9.34
C LYS A 49 1.72 -5.99 -8.36
N GLN A 50 1.62 -5.51 -7.12
CA GLN A 50 0.84 -6.09 -6.04
C GLN A 50 -0.28 -5.15 -5.59
N VAL A 51 -0.63 -4.13 -6.38
CA VAL A 51 -1.57 -3.07 -5.96
C VAL A 51 -2.93 -3.62 -5.52
N ASP A 52 -3.39 -4.71 -6.14
CA ASP A 52 -4.64 -5.39 -5.81
C ASP A 52 -4.62 -6.03 -4.40
N SER A 53 -3.43 -6.31 -3.86
CA SER A 53 -3.23 -6.82 -2.52
C SER A 53 -3.15 -5.71 -1.45
N PHE A 54 -3.46 -4.46 -1.77
CA PHE A 54 -3.43 -3.36 -0.79
C PHE A 54 -4.84 -2.77 -0.52
N VAL A 55 -5.02 -2.21 0.68
CA VAL A 55 -6.13 -1.28 1.02
C VAL A 55 -5.57 -0.02 1.65
N VAL A 56 -6.35 1.05 1.51
CA VAL A 56 -6.23 2.22 2.36
C VAL A 56 -7.46 2.27 3.27
N GLU A 57 -7.25 2.28 4.58
CA GLU A 57 -8.27 2.42 5.60
C GLU A 57 -7.77 3.41 6.65
N ASP A 58 -8.60 4.38 7.04
CA ASP A 58 -8.24 5.45 7.99
C ASP A 58 -6.90 6.16 7.65
N ASP A 59 -6.67 6.41 6.35
CA ASP A 59 -5.44 6.99 5.79
C ASP A 59 -4.16 6.14 5.95
N ILE A 60 -4.30 4.88 6.36
CA ILE A 60 -3.22 3.91 6.50
C ILE A 60 -3.30 2.91 5.35
N LEU A 61 -2.19 2.75 4.62
CA LEU A 61 -1.97 1.69 3.65
C LEU A 61 -1.66 0.38 4.39
N TYR A 62 -2.46 -0.64 4.10
CA TYR A 62 -2.25 -2.01 4.58
C TYR A 62 -2.08 -2.96 3.41
N ARG A 63 -1.22 -3.96 3.59
CA ARG A 63 -1.21 -5.16 2.75
C ARG A 63 -2.26 -6.14 3.25
N LYS A 64 -3.12 -6.61 2.35
CA LYS A 64 -4.03 -7.73 2.58
C LYS A 64 -3.34 -9.04 2.25
N TRP A 65 -3.63 -10.04 3.06
CA TRP A 65 -3.29 -11.43 2.79
C TRP A 65 -4.53 -12.29 2.94
N GLU A 66 -4.81 -13.10 1.94
CA GLU A 66 -5.79 -14.17 2.01
C GLU A 66 -5.09 -15.46 2.41
N SER A 67 -5.70 -16.23 3.31
CA SER A 67 -5.26 -17.59 3.61
C SER A 67 -5.47 -18.51 2.40
N ASP A 68 -4.72 -19.61 2.35
CA ASP A 68 -4.78 -20.57 1.24
C ASP A 68 -6.19 -21.17 1.03
N ASP A 69 -7.01 -21.22 2.09
CA ASP A 69 -8.41 -21.67 2.04
C ASP A 69 -9.41 -20.57 1.64
N GLY A 70 -8.93 -19.33 1.43
CA GLY A 70 -9.74 -18.16 1.09
C GLY A 70 -10.69 -17.69 2.19
N MET A 71 -10.64 -18.29 3.39
CA MET A 71 -11.60 -18.02 4.46
C MET A 71 -11.18 -16.86 5.37
N THR A 72 -9.89 -16.56 5.43
CA THR A 72 -9.33 -15.53 6.32
C THR A 72 -8.63 -14.44 5.54
N VAL A 73 -9.02 -13.19 5.80
CA VAL A 73 -8.31 -12.00 5.31
C VAL A 73 -7.61 -11.34 6.50
N THR A 74 -6.30 -11.19 6.42
CA THR A 74 -5.51 -10.43 7.40
C THR A 74 -4.94 -9.16 6.77
N LYS A 75 -4.67 -8.15 7.60
CA LYS A 75 -4.08 -6.87 7.18
C LYS A 75 -2.79 -6.63 7.95
N GLN A 76 -1.76 -6.15 7.27
CA GLN A 76 -0.46 -5.81 7.83
C GLN A 76 -0.05 -4.41 7.38
N ILE A 77 0.61 -3.66 8.28
CA ILE A 77 1.15 -2.33 8.03
C ILE A 77 2.55 -2.46 7.44
#